data_AF-A0AA97NPN7-F1
#
_entry.id   AF-A0AA97NPN7-F1
#
_cell.length_a   1.000
_cell.length_b   1.000
_cell.length_c   1.000
_cell.angle_alpha   90.00
_cell.angle_beta   90.00
_cell.angle_gamma   90.00
#
_symmetry.space_group_name_H-M   'P 1'
#
loop_
_entity.id
_entity.type
_entity.pdbx_description
1 polymer ?
#
loop_
_entity_poly.entity_id
_entity_poly.type
_entity_poly.pdbx_seq_one_letter_code
_entity_poly.pdbx_strand_id
1 'polypeptide(L)'
;MSMDTLCVPHPDSGCLDIHAHTFFNYPQVGNDFSNRTWQLDKTLSGGQWCFSKSFDASAPIGPAIVSKEALGDAANLSIRANLNGETMQDSNTGQMIFGAAKLVSFLSQAMTLLPGTLIFTGTPAGVGLGRSPQVV
;
A
#
# COMPACT_ATOMS: atom_id res chain seq x y z
N MET A 1 7.78 12.43 9.10
CA MET A 1 6.77 11.71 9.86
C MET A 1 5.44 12.00 9.18
N SER A 2 4.90 11.07 8.38
CA SER A 2 3.67 11.30 7.61
C SER A 2 2.61 10.25 7.95
N MET A 3 1.56 10.68 8.65
CA MET A 3 0.31 9.96 8.76
C MET A 3 -0.78 10.98 8.53
N ASP A 4 -1.61 10.72 7.53
CA ASP A 4 -2.95 11.29 7.42
C ASP A 4 -3.84 10.28 6.73
N THR A 5 -5.04 10.17 7.28
CA THR A 5 -6.15 9.35 6.80
C THR A 5 -6.58 9.81 5.40
N LEU A 6 -7.02 8.87 4.59
CA LEU A 6 -7.51 9.13 3.24
C LEU A 6 -9.00 9.49 3.23
N CYS A 7 -9.53 9.93 2.09
CA CYS A 7 -10.97 10.17 1.86
C CYS A 7 -11.22 10.14 0.33
N VAL A 8 -12.17 9.35 -0.20
CA VAL A 8 -12.75 9.53 -1.57
C VAL A 8 -14.27 9.26 -1.65
N PRO A 9 -15.12 10.14 -2.24
CA PRO A 9 -16.61 10.12 -2.16
C PRO A 9 -17.33 8.98 -2.91
N HIS A 10 -18.42 8.44 -2.33
CA HIS A 10 -19.37 7.50 -2.96
C HIS A 10 -20.69 8.22 -3.36
N PRO A 11 -21.30 7.91 -4.53
CA PRO A 11 -22.49 8.61 -5.05
C PRO A 11 -23.74 8.54 -4.15
N ASP A 12 -23.83 7.53 -3.28
CA ASP A 12 -24.97 7.32 -2.37
C ASP A 12 -24.62 7.39 -0.86
N SER A 13 -23.35 7.62 -0.48
CA SER A 13 -22.92 7.47 0.93
C SER A 13 -21.70 8.28 1.40
N GLY A 14 -21.12 9.17 0.59
CA GLY A 14 -19.94 9.95 1.03
C GLY A 14 -18.66 9.11 1.13
N CYS A 15 -17.54 9.72 1.57
CA CYS A 15 -16.18 9.15 1.43
C CYS A 15 -16.01 7.71 1.95
N LEU A 16 -15.43 6.83 1.13
CA LEU A 16 -14.86 5.54 1.53
C LEU A 16 -13.40 5.43 1.04
N ASP A 17 -12.51 5.15 1.99
CA ASP A 17 -11.08 4.97 1.75
C ASP A 17 -10.78 3.60 1.19
N ILE A 18 -10.08 3.53 0.06
CA ILE A 18 -9.70 2.28 -0.59
C ILE A 18 -8.25 2.34 -1.09
N HIS A 19 -7.34 1.59 -0.46
CA HIS A 19 -6.17 1.01 -1.14
C HIS A 19 -6.39 -0.51 -1.26
N ALA A 20 -5.63 -1.21 -2.09
CA ALA A 20 -5.69 -2.68 -2.22
C ALA A 20 -4.39 -3.28 -1.65
N HIS A 21 -4.27 -4.58 -1.32
CA HIS A 21 -4.03 -5.69 -2.25
C HIS A 21 -4.16 -7.10 -1.60
N THR A 22 -4.15 -8.16 -2.42
CA THR A 22 -4.95 -9.38 -2.26
C THR A 22 -4.19 -10.72 -2.29
N PHE A 23 -4.63 -11.66 -1.44
CA PHE A 23 -4.81 -13.07 -1.83
C PHE A 23 -6.12 -13.63 -1.27
N PHE A 24 -6.84 -14.41 -2.08
CA PHE A 24 -8.31 -14.59 -2.00
C PHE A 24 -9.12 -13.30 -2.11
N ASN A 25 -8.71 -12.39 -3.00
CA ASN A 25 -9.62 -11.41 -3.59
C ASN A 25 -10.40 -10.47 -2.63
N TYR A 26 -9.90 -10.33 -1.39
CA TYR A 26 -10.36 -9.35 -0.42
C TYR A 26 -9.40 -8.14 -0.30
N PRO A 27 -9.50 -7.10 -1.15
CA PRO A 27 -8.64 -5.93 -1.02
C PRO A 27 -8.90 -5.17 0.29
N GLN A 28 -7.81 -4.63 0.84
CA GLN A 28 -7.79 -3.74 2.01
C GLN A 28 -6.88 -2.57 1.74
N VAL A 29 -7.21 -1.44 2.36
CA VAL A 29 -6.31 -0.29 2.37
C VAL A 29 -5.13 -0.63 3.26
N GLY A 30 -3.93 -0.28 2.82
CA GLY A 30 -2.72 -0.42 3.62
C GLY A 30 -1.78 0.75 3.38
N ASN A 31 -0.95 1.04 4.38
CA ASN A 31 0.21 1.92 4.23
C ASN A 31 1.49 1.15 4.58
N ASP A 32 2.45 1.13 3.67
CA ASP A 32 3.79 0.56 3.90
C ASP A 32 4.72 1.68 4.38
N PHE A 33 4.54 2.04 5.66
CA PHE A 33 5.36 3.09 6.26
C PHE A 33 6.82 2.65 6.26
N SER A 34 7.69 3.60 5.93
CA SER A 34 9.10 3.31 5.77
C SER A 34 9.94 4.37 6.44
N ASN A 35 10.75 3.97 7.41
CA ASN A 35 11.75 4.85 7.98
C ASN A 35 12.93 4.99 7.00
N ARG A 36 12.97 6.08 6.23
CA ARG A 36 14.01 6.28 5.20
C ARG A 36 15.42 6.40 5.76
N THR A 37 15.58 6.91 6.99
CA THR A 37 16.89 6.93 7.65
C THR A 37 17.42 5.52 7.83
N TRP A 38 16.63 4.62 8.41
CA TRP A 38 17.02 3.22 8.61
C TRP A 38 17.10 2.43 7.30
N GLN A 39 16.24 2.75 6.32
CA GLN A 39 16.23 2.06 5.03
C GLN A 39 17.48 2.36 4.20
N LEU A 40 17.96 3.61 4.22
CA LEU A 40 19.08 4.07 3.39
C LEU A 40 20.42 3.93 4.11
N ASP A 41 20.46 4.09 5.43
CA ASP A 41 21.67 3.85 6.21
C ASP A 41 21.85 2.34 6.48
N LYS A 42 22.74 1.74 5.69
CA LYS A 42 23.06 0.32 5.77
C LYS A 42 23.65 -0.09 7.12
N THR A 43 24.24 0.85 7.88
CA THR A 43 24.81 0.56 9.20
C THR A 43 23.71 0.35 10.25
N LEU A 44 22.53 0.94 10.05
CA LEU A 44 21.39 0.82 10.95
C LEU A 44 20.54 -0.44 10.68
N SER A 45 20.34 -0.79 9.41
CA SER A 45 19.46 -1.91 9.00
C SER A 45 20.18 -3.16 8.49
N GLY A 46 21.52 -3.17 8.46
CA GLY A 46 22.30 -4.23 7.81
C GLY A 46 22.09 -4.29 6.30
N GLY A 47 21.63 -3.19 5.69
CA GLY A 47 21.26 -3.10 4.28
C GLY A 47 19.94 -3.76 3.91
N GLN A 48 19.13 -4.20 4.88
CA GLN A 48 17.85 -4.86 4.66
C GLN A 48 16.68 -3.88 4.75
N TRP A 49 15.81 -3.88 3.74
CA TRP A 49 14.67 -2.97 3.72
C TRP A 49 13.55 -3.39 4.67
N CYS A 50 13.40 -4.70 4.92
CA CYS A 50 12.37 -5.22 5.82
C CYS A 50 12.45 -4.58 7.21
N PHE A 51 13.66 -4.44 7.76
CA PHE A 51 13.85 -3.84 9.08
C PHE A 51 13.24 -2.43 9.17
N SER A 52 13.51 -1.59 8.17
CA SER A 52 13.00 -0.20 8.12
C SER A 52 11.48 -0.06 7.94
N LYS A 53 10.78 -1.19 7.72
CA LYS A 53 9.35 -1.29 7.39
C LYS A 53 8.59 -2.20 8.37
N SER A 54 9.20 -2.54 9.51
CA SER A 54 8.62 -3.48 10.49
C SER A 54 8.66 -2.91 11.91
N PHE A 55 8.63 -1.59 12.01
CA PHE A 55 8.49 -0.89 13.29
C PHE A 55 7.04 -1.02 13.76
N ASP A 56 6.79 -0.82 15.05
CA ASP A 56 5.42 -0.82 15.56
C ASP A 56 4.55 0.20 14.82
N ALA A 57 3.33 -0.22 14.46
CA ALA A 57 2.37 0.56 13.66
C ALA A 57 2.85 0.97 12.25
N SER A 58 3.88 0.33 11.68
CA SER A 58 4.37 0.65 10.33
C SER A 58 3.56 0.04 9.17
N ALA A 59 2.58 -0.80 9.48
CA ALA A 59 1.70 -1.44 8.49
C ALA A 59 0.21 -1.30 8.86
N PRO A 60 -0.34 -0.07 9.01
CA PRO A 60 -1.76 0.09 9.25
C PRO A 60 -2.56 -0.44 8.06
N ILE A 61 -3.62 -1.19 8.36
CA ILE A 61 -4.57 -1.74 7.40
C ILE A 61 -6.00 -1.47 7.87
N GLY A 62 -6.95 -1.36 6.94
CA GLY A 62 -8.36 -1.10 7.23
C GLY A 62 -8.88 0.20 6.59
N PRO A 63 -10.14 0.60 6.79
CA PRO A 63 -11.02 0.15 7.87
C PRO A 63 -11.76 -1.16 7.58
N ALA A 64 -11.76 -1.63 6.32
CA ALA A 64 -12.56 -2.77 5.92
C ALA A 64 -11.79 -3.73 5.02
N ILE A 65 -12.18 -5.00 5.14
CA ILE A 65 -11.89 -6.07 4.18
C ILE A 65 -13.02 -6.06 3.17
N VAL A 66 -12.75 -5.70 1.92
CA VAL A 66 -13.79 -5.59 0.89
C VAL A 66 -13.82 -6.87 0.06
N SER A 67 -14.99 -7.38 -0.29
CA SER A 67 -15.10 -8.64 -1.05
C SER A 67 -14.84 -8.47 -2.55
N LYS A 68 -14.54 -9.58 -3.22
CA LYS A 68 -14.40 -9.66 -4.67
C LYS A 68 -15.64 -9.19 -5.41
N GLU A 69 -16.80 -9.58 -4.90
CA GLU A 69 -18.08 -9.32 -5.55
C GLU A 69 -18.35 -7.81 -5.61
N ALA A 70 -17.84 -7.06 -4.63
CA ALA A 70 -17.97 -5.60 -4.59
C ALA A 70 -16.95 -4.86 -5.48
N LEU A 71 -15.71 -5.35 -5.61
CA LEU A 71 -14.60 -4.61 -6.27
C LEU A 71 -14.01 -5.29 -7.51
N GLY A 72 -14.54 -6.44 -7.91
CA GLY A 72 -14.04 -7.21 -9.04
C GLY A 72 -12.63 -7.77 -8.82
N ASP A 73 -11.79 -7.69 -9.84
CA ASP A 73 -10.40 -8.16 -9.81
C ASP A 73 -9.42 -7.13 -9.22
N ALA A 74 -9.91 -5.94 -8.85
CA ALA A 74 -9.12 -4.83 -8.32
C ALA A 74 -7.99 -4.34 -9.27
N ALA A 75 -8.09 -4.60 -10.57
CA ALA A 75 -7.04 -4.27 -11.55
C ALA A 75 -7.08 -2.81 -12.05
N ASN A 76 -8.11 -2.03 -11.73
CA ASN A 76 -8.28 -0.65 -12.20
C ASN A 76 -8.85 0.29 -11.12
N LEU A 77 -8.36 0.16 -9.88
CA LEU A 77 -8.80 0.97 -8.75
C LEU A 77 -7.98 2.25 -8.68
N SER A 78 -8.64 3.40 -8.51
CA SER A 78 -7.94 4.64 -8.17
C SER A 78 -7.42 4.55 -6.73
N ILE A 79 -6.19 5.00 -6.53
CA ILE A 79 -5.52 5.06 -5.23
C ILE A 79 -4.96 6.46 -5.04
N ARG A 80 -5.09 6.99 -3.83
CA ARG A 80 -4.59 8.32 -3.46
C ARG A 80 -3.86 8.24 -2.12
N ALA A 81 -3.03 9.22 -1.80
CA ALA A 81 -2.55 9.49 -0.44
C ALA A 81 -2.58 11.00 -0.23
N ASN A 82 -3.23 11.46 0.84
CA ASN A 82 -3.29 12.87 1.20
C ASN A 82 -2.48 13.10 2.47
N LEU A 83 -1.80 14.25 2.56
CA LEU A 83 -1.08 14.71 3.75
C LEU A 83 -1.49 16.16 3.99
N ASN A 84 -2.11 16.44 5.14
CA ASN A 84 -2.62 17.74 5.55
C ASN A 84 -3.54 18.40 4.49
N GLY A 85 -4.38 17.60 3.84
CA GLY A 85 -5.29 18.05 2.78
C GLY A 85 -4.65 18.20 1.39
N GLU A 86 -3.35 18.00 1.25
CA GLU A 86 -2.65 18.00 -0.04
C GLU A 86 -2.46 16.58 -0.56
N THR A 87 -2.77 16.35 -1.85
CA THR A 87 -2.55 15.05 -2.48
C THR A 87 -1.07 14.80 -2.76
N MET A 88 -0.51 13.80 -2.07
CA MET A 88 0.88 13.39 -2.18
C MET A 88 1.09 12.28 -3.20
N GLN A 89 0.14 11.37 -3.33
CA GLN A 89 0.16 10.29 -4.33
C GLN A 89 -1.22 10.20 -4.96
N ASP A 90 -1.29 10.00 -6.27
CA ASP A 90 -2.53 9.78 -7.03
C ASP A 90 -2.22 8.88 -8.22
N SER A 91 -2.86 7.72 -8.29
CA SER A 91 -2.58 6.73 -9.33
C SER A 91 -3.74 5.74 -9.47
N ASN A 92 -3.50 4.68 -10.23
CA ASN A 92 -4.42 3.59 -10.45
C ASN A 92 -3.71 2.23 -10.42
N THR A 93 -4.34 1.19 -9.86
CA THR A 93 -3.76 -0.17 -9.80
C THR A 93 -3.51 -0.80 -11.17
N GLY A 94 -4.13 -0.28 -12.24
CA GLY A 94 -3.83 -0.64 -13.62
C GLY A 94 -2.41 -0.23 -14.07
N GLN A 95 -1.73 0.63 -13.32
CA GLN A 95 -0.33 1.02 -13.53
C GLN A 95 0.66 0.07 -12.82
N MET A 96 0.18 -0.96 -12.13
CA MET A 96 1.07 -1.95 -11.50
C MET A 96 1.89 -2.69 -12.57
N ILE A 97 3.21 -2.70 -12.40
CA ILE A 97 4.12 -3.46 -13.27
C ILE A 97 3.81 -4.96 -13.21
N PHE A 98 3.43 -5.45 -12.03
CA PHE A 98 3.00 -6.82 -11.80
C PHE A 98 1.67 -6.82 -11.03
N GLY A 99 0.58 -7.22 -11.69
CA GLY A 99 -0.73 -7.35 -11.04
C GLY A 99 -0.76 -8.37 -9.90
N ALA A 100 -1.79 -8.30 -9.04
CA ALA A 100 -1.91 -9.12 -7.83
C ALA A 100 -1.80 -10.64 -8.09
N ALA A 101 -2.46 -11.14 -9.14
CA ALA A 101 -2.39 -12.56 -9.51
C ALA A 101 -0.96 -13.02 -9.83
N LYS A 102 -0.17 -12.17 -10.50
CA LYS A 102 1.23 -12.45 -10.85
C LYS A 102 2.12 -12.46 -9.61
N LEU A 103 1.93 -11.50 -8.70
CA LEU A 103 2.69 -11.43 -7.45
C LEU A 103 2.48 -12.67 -6.60
N VAL A 104 1.24 -13.13 -6.49
CA VAL A 104 0.96 -14.33 -5.71
C VAL A 104 1.56 -15.57 -6.38
N SER A 105 1.31 -15.77 -7.69
CA SER A 105 1.88 -16.89 -8.42
C SER A 105 3.41 -16.95 -8.29
N PHE A 106 4.06 -15.80 -8.27
CA PHE A 106 5.49 -15.71 -8.03
C PHE A 106 5.89 -16.12 -6.60
N LEU A 107 5.26 -15.53 -5.58
CA LEU A 107 5.56 -15.82 -4.18
C LEU A 107 5.29 -17.29 -3.82
N SER A 108 4.21 -17.89 -4.34
CA SER A 108 3.84 -19.29 -4.06
C SER A 108 4.83 -20.32 -4.59
N GLN A 109 5.75 -19.94 -5.46
CA GLN A 109 6.82 -20.82 -5.93
C GLN A 109 7.93 -21.00 -4.88
N ALA A 110 8.10 -20.04 -3.98
CA ALA A 110 9.18 -20.03 -2.99
C ALA A 110 8.68 -20.22 -1.55
N MET A 111 7.41 -19.90 -1.26
CA MET A 111 6.84 -20.02 0.08
C MET A 111 5.37 -20.45 0.05
N THR A 112 4.94 -21.16 1.09
CA THR A 112 3.52 -21.44 1.32
C THR A 112 2.80 -20.16 1.74
N LEU A 113 1.75 -19.78 1.02
CA LEU A 113 0.88 -18.66 1.37
C LEU A 113 -0.31 -19.19 2.18
N LEU A 114 -0.33 -18.89 3.48
CA LEU A 114 -1.38 -19.37 4.39
C LEU A 114 -2.63 -18.47 4.31
N PRO A 115 -3.83 -19.00 4.64
CA PRO A 115 -5.00 -18.16 4.85
C PRO A 115 -4.69 -17.04 5.85
N GLY A 116 -5.05 -15.81 5.49
CA GLY A 116 -4.73 -14.61 6.28
C GLY A 116 -3.39 -13.95 5.92
N THR A 117 -2.58 -14.51 5.01
CA THR A 117 -1.41 -13.80 4.48
C THR A 117 -1.81 -12.50 3.78
N LEU A 118 -1.16 -11.40 4.17
CA LEU A 118 -1.30 -10.10 3.54
C LEU A 118 -0.10 -9.82 2.63
N ILE A 119 -0.36 -9.21 1.47
CA ILE A 119 0.65 -8.85 0.48
C ILE A 119 0.49 -7.38 0.14
N PHE A 120 1.47 -6.56 0.55
CA PHE A 120 1.60 -5.18 0.06
C PHE A 120 2.22 -5.22 -1.33
N THR A 121 1.51 -4.75 -2.36
CA THR A 121 1.97 -4.93 -3.75
C THR A 121 2.77 -3.77 -4.34
N GLY A 122 3.00 -2.74 -3.53
CA GLY A 122 3.81 -1.59 -3.91
C GLY A 122 3.10 -0.28 -3.67
N THR A 123 3.77 0.80 -4.05
CA THR A 123 3.28 2.17 -3.93
C THR A 123 3.53 2.90 -5.25
N PRO A 124 2.62 3.78 -5.70
CA PRO A 124 2.85 4.60 -6.89
C PRO A 124 3.90 5.68 -6.64
N ALA A 125 4.18 6.50 -7.65
CA ALA A 125 5.02 7.68 -7.49
C ALA A 125 4.43 8.69 -6.48
N GLY A 126 5.24 9.67 -6.08
CA GLY A 126 4.83 10.76 -5.19
C GLY A 126 5.22 10.59 -3.71
N VAL A 127 5.91 9.48 -3.36
CA VAL A 127 6.48 9.28 -2.03
C VAL A 127 7.41 10.44 -1.64
N GLY A 128 7.42 10.79 -0.35
CA GLY A 128 8.14 11.95 0.18
C GLY A 128 9.64 12.02 -0.19
N LEU A 129 10.31 10.87 -0.23
CA LEU A 129 11.73 10.77 -0.62
C LEU A 129 11.99 11.23 -2.08
N GLY A 130 11.01 11.07 -2.96
CA GLY A 130 11.11 11.41 -4.38
C GLY A 130 10.75 12.86 -4.72
N ARG A 131 10.44 13.68 -3.71
CA ARG A 131 10.03 15.09 -3.88
C ARG A 131 11.21 16.05 -3.68
N SER A 132 11.09 17.26 -4.22
CA SER A 132 12.04 18.36 -4.04
C SER A 132 11.27 19.65 -3.68
N PRO A 133 11.37 20.16 -2.43
CA PRO A 133 12.08 19.57 -1.31
C PRO A 133 11.48 18.23 -0.88
N GLN A 134 12.26 17.41 -0.17
CA GLN A 134 11.75 16.16 0.39
C GLN A 134 10.69 16.46 1.44
N VAL A 135 9.60 15.69 1.40
CA VAL A 135 8.53 15.73 2.39
C VAL A 135 8.76 14.53 3.31
N VAL A 136 9.35 14.77 4.47
CA VAL A 136 9.77 13.69 5.40
C VAL A 136 8.79 13.46 6.50
#